data_AF-A0A1Q3WFF4-F1
#
_entry.id   AF-A0A1Q3WFF4-F1
#
_cell.length_a   1.000
_cell.length_b   1.000
_cell.length_c   1.000
_cell.angle_alpha   90.00
_cell.angle_beta   90.00
_cell.angle_gamma   90.00
#
_symmetry.space_group_name_H-M   'P 1'
#
loop_
_entity.id
_entity.type
_entity.pdbx_description
1 polymer ?
#
loop_
_entity_poly.entity_id
_entity_poly.type
_entity_poly.pdbx_seq_one_letter_code
_entity_poly.pdbx_strand_id
1 'polypeptide(L)' 'MLHLLDTNVLINLIRSKTELPAYSVISIVTVGELKAFATKRKWGYQKRLTLEKILNTIPIFGIEYSLTDI' A
#
# COMPACT_ATOMS: atom_id res chain seq x y z
N MET A 1 -0.24 -15.29 11.02
CA MET A 1 -0.23 -14.02 11.76
C MET A 1 -0.59 -12.94 10.76
N LEU A 2 -1.48 -12.00 11.11
CA LEU A 2 -1.85 -10.90 10.22
C LEU A 2 -0.71 -9.88 10.20
N HIS A 3 -0.28 -9.44 9.01
CA HIS A 3 0.77 -8.43 8.85
C HIS A 3 0.18 -7.13 8.31
N LEU A 4 0.16 -6.07 9.13
CA LEU A 4 -0.13 -4.72 8.65
C LEU A 4 1.16 -4.12 8.09
N LEU A 5 1.19 -3.88 6.78
CA LEU A 5 2.36 -3.34 6.11
C LEU A 5 2.29 -1.82 6.05
N ASP A 6 3.36 -1.16 6.47
CA ASP A 6 3.54 0.27 6.25
C ASP A 6 3.95 0.56 4.78
N THR A 7 3.98 1.85 4.46
CA THR A 7 4.31 2.34 3.11
C THR A 7 5.75 2.01 2.68
N ASN A 8 6.73 2.08 3.59
CA ASN A 8 8.14 1.87 3.26
C ASN A 8 8.43 0.39 3.02
N VAL A 9 7.86 -0.51 3.83
CA VAL A 9 7.94 -1.95 3.68
C VAL A 9 7.30 -2.37 2.35
N LEU A 10 6.10 -1.87 2.05
CA LEU A 10 5.44 -2.19 0.77
C LEU A 10 6.26 -1.70 -0.44
N ILE A 11 6.80 -0.47 -0.38
CA ILE A 11 7.67 0.05 -1.45
C ILE A 11 8.90 -0.84 -1.63
N ASN A 12 9.53 -1.25 -0.54
CA ASN A 12 10.70 -2.11 -0.60
C ASN A 12 10.37 -3.46 -1.22
N LEU A 13 9.27 -4.11 -0.83
CA LEU A 13 8.80 -5.37 -1.42
C LEU A 13 8.52 -5.26 -2.92
N ILE A 14 7.85 -4.18 -3.35
CA ILE A 14 7.59 -3.91 -4.77
C ILE A 14 8.91 -3.74 -5.54
N ARG A 15 9.88 -3.02 -4.97
CA ARG A 15 11.17 -2.75 -5.61
C ARG A 15 12.05 -4.00 -5.68
N SER A 16 12.04 -4.83 -4.65
CA SER A 16 12.78 -6.09 -4.61
C SER A 16 12.11 -7.22 -5.38
N LYS A 17 10.88 -7.01 -5.88
CA LYS A 17 10.04 -8.04 -6.51
C LYS A 17 9.86 -9.26 -5.59
N THR A 18 9.84 -9.02 -4.29
CA THR A 18 9.64 -10.07 -3.28
C THR A 18 8.15 -10.32 -3.14
N GLU A 19 7.78 -11.58 -2.91
CA GLU A 19 6.40 -11.94 -2.61
C GLU A 19 5.93 -11.28 -1.31
N LEU A 20 4.65 -10.92 -1.28
CA LEU A 20 4.01 -10.42 -0.07
C LEU A 20 3.92 -11.57 0.95
N PRO A 21 4.22 -11.33 2.24
CA PRO A 21 3.96 -12.30 3.28
C PRO A 21 2.50 -12.76 3.26
N ALA A 22 2.25 -14.03 3.59
CA ALA A 22 0.89 -14.53 3.72
C ALA A 22 0.10 -13.71 4.76
N TYR A 23 -1.18 -13.45 4.49
CA TYR A 23 -2.05 -12.64 5.36
C TYR A 23 -1.55 -11.20 5.58
N SER A 24 -1.00 -10.57 4.53
CA SER A 24 -0.67 -9.14 4.53
C SER A 24 -1.88 -8.27 4.26
N VAL A 25 -1.97 -7.14 4.96
CA VAL A 25 -2.97 -6.07 4.76
C VAL A 25 -2.27 -4.72 4.76
N ILE A 26 -2.89 -3.73 4.12
CA ILE A 26 -2.42 -2.33 4.11
C ILE A 26 -3.51 -1.40 4.60
N SER A 27 -3.13 -0.27 5.18
CA SER A 27 -4.11 0.76 5.57
C SER A 27 -4.55 1.60 4.38
N ILE A 28 -5.75 2.18 4.46
CA ILE A 28 -6.20 3.20 3.50
C ILE A 28 -5.26 4.42 3.46
N VAL A 29 -4.55 4.73 4.56
CA VAL A 29 -3.52 5.79 4.61
C VAL A 29 -2.36 5.44 3.70
N THR A 30 -1.82 4.22 3.81
CA THR A 30 -0.73 3.71 2.98
C THR A 30 -1.09 3.76 1.49
N VAL A 31 -2.33 3.40 1.14
CA VAL A 31 -2.85 3.55 -0.22
C VAL A 31 -2.80 5.02 -0.67
N GLY A 32 -3.27 5.95 0.17
CA GLY A 32 -3.23 7.39 -0.10
C GLY A 32 -1.81 7.93 -0.30
N GLU A 33 -0.88 7.54 0.57
CA GLU A 33 0.53 7.94 0.48
C GLU A 33 1.18 7.49 -0.83
N LEU A 34 0.92 6.25 -1.26
CA LEU A 34 1.46 5.72 -2.51
C LEU A 34 0.89 6.43 -3.73
N LYS A 35 -0.42 6.71 -3.75
CA LYS A 35 -1.06 7.47 -4.84
C LYS A 35 -0.56 8.91 -4.88
N ALA A 36 -0.39 9.54 -3.72
CA ALA A 36 0.19 10.88 -3.60
C ALA A 36 1.65 10.89 -4.08
N PHE A 37 2.44 9.87 -3.73
CA PHE A 37 3.83 9.72 -4.18
C PHE A 37 3.92 9.57 -5.71
N ALA A 38 3.09 8.70 -6.31
CA ALA A 38 3.03 8.52 -7.75
C ALA A 38 2.66 9.83 -8.48
N THR A 39 1.78 10.63 -7.88
CA THR A 39 1.38 11.94 -8.39
C THR A 39 2.52 12.95 -8.29
N LYS A 40 3.15 13.10 -7.11
CA LYS A 40 4.28 14.01 -6.87
C LYS A 40 5.47 13.70 -7.77
N ARG A 41 5.72 12.42 -8.06
CA ARG A 41 6.80 11.95 -8.95
C ARG A 41 6.43 12.00 -10.44
N LYS A 42 5.25 12.52 -10.80
CA LYS A 42 4.75 12.60 -12.18
C LYS A 42 4.83 11.26 -12.91
N TRP A 43 4.49 10.16 -12.23
CA TRP A 43 4.47 8.85 -12.87
C TRP A 43 3.50 8.85 -14.05
N GLY A 44 3.94 8.31 -15.19
CA GLY A 44 3.08 8.12 -16.36
C GLY A 44 1.99 7.07 -16.10
N TYR A 45 1.02 7.02 -17.02
CA TYR A 45 -0.16 6.14 -16.93
C TYR A 45 0.20 4.68 -16.60
N GLN A 46 1.17 4.10 -17.32
CA GLN A 46 1.57 2.71 -17.13
C GLN A 46 2.03 2.38 -15.70
N LYS A 47 2.81 3.28 -15.08
CA LYS A 47 3.31 3.08 -13.71
C LYS A 47 2.18 3.20 -12.69
N ARG A 48 1.24 4.12 -12.89
CA ARG A 48 0.06 4.26 -12.03
C ARG A 48 -0.85 3.04 -12.14
N LEU A 49 -1.11 2.55 -13.36
CA LEU A 49 -1.87 1.32 -13.60
C LEU A 49 -1.24 0.11 -12.90
N THR A 50 0.08 0.00 -12.95
CA THR A 50 0.81 -1.09 -12.29
C THR A 50 0.65 -0.99 -10.77
N LEU A 51 0.76 0.22 -10.21
CA LEU A 51 0.51 0.45 -8.79
C LEU A 51 -0.92 0.07 -8.40
N GLU A 52 -1.94 0.52 -9.14
CA GLU A 52 -3.34 0.16 -8.86
C GLU A 52 -3.56 -1.36 -8.92
N LYS A 53 -2.96 -2.06 -9.89
CA LYS A 53 -3.03 -3.52 -9.95
C LYS A 53 -2.46 -4.20 -8.71
N ILE A 54 -1.30 -3.73 -8.22
CA ILE A 54 -0.68 -4.26 -6.99
C ILE A 54 -1.57 -3.96 -5.77
N LEU A 55 -2.10 -2.75 -5.66
CA LEU A 55 -2.94 -2.38 -4.52
C LEU A 55 -4.24 -3.20 -4.49
N ASN A 56 -4.82 -3.53 -5.65
CA ASN A 56 -6.03 -4.33 -5.75
C ASN A 56 -5.83 -5.82 -5.38
N THR A 57 -4.59 -6.29 -5.24
CA THR A 57 -4.31 -7.66 -4.78
C THR A 57 -4.13 -7.78 -3.27
N ILE A 58 -4.10 -6.65 -2.54
CA ILE A 58 -3.84 -6.60 -1.10
C ILE A 58 -5.13 -6.15 -0.39
N PRO A 59 -5.61 -6.86 0.64
CA PRO A 59 -6.73 -6.38 1.44
C PRO A 59 -6.40 -5.03 2.09
N ILE A 60 -7.33 -4.08 1.98
CA ILE A 60 -7.20 -2.72 2.51
C ILE A 60 -8.05 -2.59 3.77
N PHE A 61 -7.42 -2.13 4.86
CA PHE A 61 -8.09 -1.84 6.12
C PHE A 61 -8.43 -0.34 6.21
N GLY A 62 -9.67 -0.03 6.58
CA GLY A 62 -10.11 1.34 6.83
C GLY A 62 -9.54 1.91 8.13
N ILE A 63 -9.67 3.23 8.30
CA ILE A 63 -9.48 3.85 9.62
C ILE A 63 -10.86 3.98 10.26
N GLU A 64 -10.99 3.48 11.47
CA GLU A 64 -12.17 3.63 12.32
C GLU A 64 -11.79 4.45 13.56
N TYR A 65 -12.75 5.22 14.11
CA TYR A 65 -12.52 6.06 15.29
C TYR A 65 -12.04 5.27 16.52
N SER A 66 -12.48 4.01 16.65
CA SER A 66 -12.04 3.08 17.70
C SER A 66 -10.53 2.82 17.71
N LEU A 67 -9.83 3.07 16.60
CA LEU A 67 -8.38 2.92 16.49
C LEU A 67 -7.60 4.13 17.07
N THR A 68 -8.30 5.21 17.43
CA THR A 68 -7.68 6.46 17.90
C THR A 68 -7.79 6.69 19.42
N ASP A 69 -8.37 5.74 20.16
CA ASP A 69 -8.64 5.86 21.59
C ASP A 69 -7.39 5.66 22.49
N ILE A 70 -6.20 6.06 22.02
CA ILE A 70 -4.96 6.12 22.81
C ILE A 70 -4.66 7.56 23.22
#